data_AF-A0A6G2V184-F1
#
_entry.id   AF-A0A6G2V184-F1
#
_cell.length_a   1.000
_cell.length_b   1.000
_cell.length_c   1.000
_cell.angle_alpha   90.00
_cell.angle_beta   90.00
_cell.angle_gamma   90.00
#
_symmetry.space_group_name_H-M   'P 1'
#
loop_
_entity.id
_entity.type
_entity.pdbx_description
1 polymer ?
#
loop_
_entity_poly.entity_id
_entity_poly.type
_entity_poly.pdbx_seq_one_letter_code
_entity_poly.pdbx_strand_id
1 'polypeptide(L)'
;MSQPPGQQPPQGEFGAPYDPGTGPYTQPPAQPGYGYPPQGYGPPQPGPYNQQPGPYAQPGPHRMPTQQQPPASPPGPGGPFRGRTAKIVGAVLAVALLAGGGIWFATSGGGDDDKPLAGPTHSAKPTVKPSPTKSGATGEPVVSPEEEARTINAGAKPGEAKVSWIQKGGVDLPRNGGDQFGPWFAGDVVVRALFNTVSGYSISDGSTRWSLRLPTQMCAAPSQPTADGKIVLGIRHDTADDAECDTLQMVDLRTGTAGWRKSYVRKGVWDGLSDLAMSINGDTVTVGRTSRTEGFRVSDGKQLFGERTGPCQPFGLASGPVAIAAVSCHTADDEYKDQQVQRIDPATGKALWTYKLKKKWEVGQIYSVSPLVVSLKQLEDPDKWAILVLNADGTYRSQLSGGPGDYQVECERDLMSLGRNLDNCVGVAADANTFYMSTNHGELGATQANKVVAFDLSTGKFRWSAGVPGGQSVTPLRTEGGKLLMYVHAAKGKGGGIATLPTGGGTPQFVQRHPASGADLERGIFEPRVAYTGGRAVLTPSRLSGIDGDDEVDARSVVVYGG
;
A
#
# COMPACT_ATOMS: atom_id res chain seq x y z
N MET A 1 -27.79 -27.75 26.92
CA MET A 1 -28.21 -26.39 27.32
C MET A 1 -27.03 -25.71 27.98
N SER A 2 -26.42 -24.74 27.30
CA SER A 2 -25.34 -23.90 27.82
C SER A 2 -25.08 -22.79 26.78
N GLN A 3 -25.02 -21.52 27.21
CA GLN A 3 -24.70 -20.40 26.33
C GLN A 3 -23.18 -20.16 26.31
N PRO A 4 -22.59 -19.76 25.16
CA PRO A 4 -21.34 -19.01 25.16
C PRO A 4 -21.60 -17.52 25.52
N PRO A 5 -20.63 -16.82 26.14
CA PRO A 5 -20.80 -15.42 26.54
C PRO A 5 -20.72 -14.47 25.34
N GLY A 6 -21.69 -13.55 25.23
CA GLY A 6 -21.63 -12.46 24.25
C GLY A 6 -20.81 -11.28 24.78
N GLN A 7 -19.76 -10.89 24.06
CA GLN A 7 -19.12 -9.59 24.28
C GLN A 7 -19.84 -8.51 23.46
N GLN A 8 -20.24 -7.42 24.10
CA GLN A 8 -20.75 -6.22 23.42
C GLN A 8 -19.60 -5.21 23.24
N PRO A 9 -19.44 -4.58 22.06
CA PRO A 9 -18.60 -3.41 21.92
C PRO A 9 -19.09 -2.26 22.83
N PRO A 10 -18.19 -1.47 23.44
CA PRO A 10 -18.58 -0.39 24.33
C PRO A 10 -19.29 0.75 23.57
N GLN A 11 -20.47 1.14 24.04
CA GLN A 11 -21.19 2.30 23.53
C GLN A 11 -20.53 3.59 24.04
N GLY A 12 -19.69 4.21 23.20
CA GLY A 12 -19.13 5.53 23.46
C GLY A 12 -20.05 6.65 22.96
N GLU A 13 -20.88 7.20 23.83
CA GLU A 13 -21.62 8.43 23.52
C GLU A 13 -20.64 9.61 23.35
N PHE A 14 -20.73 10.30 22.20
CA PHE A 14 -20.04 11.56 21.98
C PHE A 14 -21.06 12.71 21.98
N GLY A 15 -20.96 13.58 23.00
CA GLY A 15 -21.74 14.81 23.07
C GLY A 15 -21.41 15.80 21.95
N ALA A 16 -22.31 16.76 21.76
CA ALA A 16 -22.25 17.78 20.70
C ALA A 16 -21.01 18.70 20.81
N PRO A 17 -20.55 19.31 19.68
CA PRO A 17 -19.39 20.18 19.67
C PRO A 17 -19.61 21.52 20.41
N TYR A 18 -18.51 22.07 20.90
CA TYR A 18 -18.43 23.38 21.58
C TYR A 18 -18.26 24.52 20.56
N ASP A 19 -19.03 25.60 20.73
CA ASP A 19 -19.02 26.78 19.86
C ASP A 19 -18.25 27.96 20.50
N PRO A 20 -17.15 28.46 19.88
CA PRO A 20 -16.36 29.57 20.42
C PRO A 20 -17.03 30.92 20.16
N GLY A 21 -17.95 31.31 21.06
CA GLY A 21 -18.71 32.56 20.98
C GLY A 21 -17.84 33.83 20.89
N THR A 22 -18.34 34.83 20.16
CA THR A 22 -17.69 36.14 19.94
C THR A 22 -18.57 37.29 20.41
N GLY A 23 -18.01 38.28 21.12
CA GLY A 23 -18.74 39.48 21.56
C GLY A 23 -18.17 40.15 22.82
N PRO A 24 -18.23 41.49 23.01
CA PRO A 24 -17.50 42.19 24.08
C PRO A 24 -18.36 42.98 25.10
N TYR A 25 -17.77 43.21 26.30
CA TYR A 25 -18.04 44.22 27.34
C TYR A 25 -19.49 44.71 27.63
N THR A 26 -19.97 44.49 28.87
CA THR A 26 -20.52 45.55 29.77
C THR A 26 -20.81 45.07 31.22
N GLN A 27 -20.84 46.02 32.16
CA GLN A 27 -21.39 46.00 33.54
C GLN A 27 -22.20 47.32 33.71
N PRO A 28 -22.94 47.62 34.81
CA PRO A 28 -23.31 46.90 36.05
C PRO A 28 -24.87 46.78 36.14
N PRO A 29 -25.65 46.83 37.28
CA PRO A 29 -25.39 46.83 38.74
C PRO A 29 -26.23 45.80 39.56
N ALA A 30 -26.35 45.99 40.90
CA ALA A 30 -26.91 45.03 41.88
C ALA A 30 -27.91 45.67 42.89
N GLN A 31 -28.33 44.91 43.95
CA GLN A 31 -29.18 45.21 45.16
C GLN A 31 -30.58 44.48 45.17
N PRO A 32 -31.33 44.32 46.30
CA PRO A 32 -30.97 43.54 47.52
C PRO A 32 -32.13 42.78 48.29
N GLY A 33 -31.79 41.87 49.23
CA GLY A 33 -32.66 41.33 50.34
C GLY A 33 -33.63 40.17 49.99
N TYR A 34 -34.21 39.32 50.85
CA TYR A 34 -34.18 38.95 52.31
C TYR A 34 -34.85 37.53 52.46
N GLY A 35 -34.86 36.73 53.57
CA GLY A 35 -34.15 36.74 54.87
C GLY A 35 -34.82 35.91 56.01
N TYR A 36 -34.04 35.13 56.81
CA TYR A 36 -34.30 34.59 58.19
C TYR A 36 -35.10 33.23 58.39
N PRO A 37 -35.02 32.53 59.56
CA PRO A 37 -34.74 31.05 59.70
C PRO A 37 -35.65 30.36 60.79
N PRO A 38 -35.24 29.45 61.75
CA PRO A 38 -34.11 28.50 61.92
C PRO A 38 -34.47 27.05 62.45
N GLN A 39 -33.44 26.19 62.63
CA GLN A 39 -33.23 25.02 63.56
C GLN A 39 -32.59 23.79 62.84
N GLY A 40 -31.63 23.01 63.38
CA GLY A 40 -30.65 23.25 64.46
C GLY A 40 -30.46 22.10 65.50
N TYR A 41 -29.45 21.22 65.36
CA TYR A 41 -28.88 20.36 66.44
C TYR A 41 -27.51 19.72 66.09
N GLY A 42 -26.72 19.32 67.09
CA GLY A 42 -25.38 18.65 67.06
C GLY A 42 -24.81 18.52 68.50
N PRO A 43 -23.50 18.26 68.77
CA PRO A 43 -22.36 17.80 67.94
C PRO A 43 -21.97 16.33 68.37
N PRO A 44 -20.80 15.87 68.94
CA PRO A 44 -19.42 16.37 69.18
C PRO A 44 -18.29 15.42 68.64
N GLN A 45 -17.09 15.40 69.28
CA GLN A 45 -15.88 14.55 69.04
C GLN A 45 -15.14 14.34 70.40
N PRO A 46 -14.44 13.20 70.66
CA PRO A 46 -12.96 13.24 70.85
C PRO A 46 -12.18 11.89 70.63
N GLY A 47 -10.82 11.94 70.72
CA GLY A 47 -9.90 10.78 70.96
C GLY A 47 -9.07 10.98 72.26
N PRO A 48 -7.80 10.50 72.44
CA PRO A 48 -6.99 9.45 71.78
C PRO A 48 -6.18 8.52 72.77
N TYR A 49 -5.40 7.49 72.32
CA TYR A 49 -4.00 7.13 72.75
C TYR A 49 -3.45 5.73 72.29
N ASN A 50 -2.11 5.59 72.36
CA ASN A 50 -1.15 4.55 71.88
C ASN A 50 -1.32 3.06 72.28
N GLN A 51 -0.64 2.16 71.55
CA GLN A 51 0.44 1.21 72.01
C GLN A 51 1.17 0.52 70.81
N GLN A 52 2.37 -0.07 71.02
CA GLN A 52 3.19 -0.89 70.08
C GLN A 52 3.59 -2.23 70.77
N PRO A 53 4.36 -3.22 70.20
CA PRO A 53 5.20 -3.26 68.97
C PRO A 53 4.95 -4.47 68.02
N GLY A 54 5.80 -4.67 66.99
CA GLY A 54 5.79 -5.83 66.03
C GLY A 54 6.79 -6.95 66.41
N PRO A 55 7.39 -7.73 65.46
CA PRO A 55 7.25 -7.78 63.98
C PRO A 55 7.10 -9.22 63.39
N TYR A 56 6.97 -9.39 62.05
CA TYR A 56 7.47 -10.56 61.27
C TYR A 56 7.46 -10.28 59.75
N ALA A 57 8.12 -11.12 58.93
CA ALA A 57 8.49 -10.84 57.53
C ALA A 57 7.67 -11.62 56.46
N GLN A 58 7.84 -11.25 55.18
CA GLN A 58 7.23 -11.89 54.00
C GLN A 58 8.30 -12.31 52.96
N PRO A 59 8.10 -13.39 52.16
CA PRO A 59 9.06 -13.84 51.13
C PRO A 59 9.03 -12.99 49.85
N GLY A 60 10.11 -13.04 49.06
CA GLY A 60 10.24 -12.31 47.79
C GLY A 60 10.39 -13.21 46.53
N PRO A 61 10.36 -12.64 45.31
CA PRO A 61 10.49 -13.37 44.05
C PRO A 61 11.94 -13.43 43.54
N HIS A 62 12.22 -14.42 42.69
CA HIS A 62 13.56 -14.67 42.12
C HIS A 62 13.96 -13.69 41.00
N ARG A 63 15.27 -13.47 40.83
CA ARG A 63 15.88 -12.77 39.68
C ARG A 63 16.66 -13.75 38.79
N MET A 64 16.74 -13.45 37.50
CA MET A 64 17.75 -14.02 36.60
C MET A 64 18.89 -13.01 36.37
N PRO A 65 20.14 -13.46 36.10
CA PRO A 65 21.31 -12.58 36.08
C PRO A 65 21.68 -12.05 34.69
N THR A 66 22.09 -10.78 34.63
CA THR A 66 22.82 -10.19 33.50
C THR A 66 24.29 -10.00 33.86
N GLN A 67 25.21 -10.22 32.91
CA GLN A 67 26.64 -9.99 33.12
C GLN A 67 27.00 -8.51 32.96
N GLN A 68 28.10 -8.11 33.59
CA GLN A 68 28.59 -6.72 33.65
C GLN A 68 29.71 -6.49 32.61
N GLN A 69 29.75 -5.30 32.01
CA GLN A 69 30.92 -4.78 31.31
C GLN A 69 31.43 -3.52 32.04
N PRO A 70 32.76 -3.29 32.11
CA PRO A 70 33.33 -2.13 32.80
C PRO A 70 33.18 -0.82 32.00
N PRO A 71 33.18 0.35 32.66
CA PRO A 71 32.93 1.65 32.02
C PRO A 71 34.11 2.19 31.22
N ALA A 72 33.82 3.03 30.22
CA ALA A 72 34.80 3.72 29.38
C ALA A 72 34.81 5.25 29.65
N SER A 73 36.00 5.85 29.54
CA SER A 73 36.25 7.28 29.80
C SER A 73 36.02 8.18 28.56
N PRO A 74 35.73 9.49 28.73
CA PRO A 74 35.43 10.40 27.62
C PRO A 74 36.68 10.78 26.78
N PRO A 75 36.53 11.06 25.48
CA PRO A 75 37.64 11.40 24.58
C PRO A 75 38.03 12.89 24.63
N GLY A 76 39.34 13.16 24.50
CA GLY A 76 39.93 14.48 24.26
C GLY A 76 40.94 14.43 23.09
N PRO A 77 41.30 15.57 22.45
CA PRO A 77 41.86 15.56 21.10
C PRO A 77 43.39 15.63 21.03
N GLY A 78 43.96 15.10 19.93
CA GLY A 78 45.32 15.41 19.45
C GLY A 78 46.20 14.21 19.11
N GLY A 79 46.91 14.29 17.99
CA GLY A 79 48.09 13.46 17.68
C GLY A 79 49.31 14.37 17.42
N PRO A 80 50.34 13.94 16.65
CA PRO A 80 50.61 12.60 16.11
C PRO A 80 52.11 12.18 16.29
N PHE A 81 52.54 11.14 15.54
CA PHE A 81 53.93 10.75 15.16
C PHE A 81 54.71 9.66 15.94
N ARG A 82 55.20 8.69 15.12
CA ARG A 82 56.54 8.05 15.09
C ARG A 82 57.06 7.24 16.31
N GLY A 83 57.34 5.95 16.08
CA GLY A 83 58.44 5.27 16.80
C GLY A 83 58.63 3.75 16.63
N ARG A 84 59.60 3.36 15.78
CA ARG A 84 60.45 2.13 15.88
C ARG A 84 59.80 0.75 16.14
N THR A 85 59.64 0.02 15.05
CA THR A 85 60.33 -1.26 14.75
C THR A 85 60.71 -2.20 15.92
N ALA A 86 60.05 -3.37 15.98
CA ALA A 86 60.64 -4.61 16.49
C ALA A 86 60.31 -5.75 15.50
N LYS A 87 61.25 -6.67 15.25
CA LYS A 87 61.08 -7.82 14.34
C LYS A 87 61.17 -9.13 15.13
N ILE A 88 60.18 -10.01 15.01
CA ILE A 88 60.34 -11.46 15.18
C ILE A 88 59.60 -12.14 14.01
N VAL A 89 60.12 -13.27 13.54
CA VAL A 89 59.66 -13.97 12.33
C VAL A 89 58.79 -15.17 12.70
N GLY A 90 57.67 -15.34 11.99
CA GLY A 90 56.82 -16.54 12.01
C GLY A 90 56.14 -16.69 10.66
N ALA A 91 56.41 -17.80 9.96
CA ALA A 91 56.14 -17.90 8.52
C ALA A 91 54.67 -18.21 8.19
N VAL A 92 54.17 -17.56 7.14
CA VAL A 92 53.07 -18.08 6.29
C VAL A 92 53.56 -18.01 4.84
N LEU A 93 53.44 -19.12 4.11
CA LEU A 93 53.86 -19.20 2.71
C LEU A 93 52.80 -18.55 1.81
N ALA A 94 53.26 -17.77 0.84
CA ALA A 94 52.44 -17.24 -0.25
C ALA A 94 53.06 -17.65 -1.59
N VAL A 95 52.23 -18.14 -2.51
CA VAL A 95 52.52 -18.09 -3.95
C VAL A 95 51.26 -17.66 -4.68
N ALA A 96 51.20 -16.38 -5.00
CA ALA A 96 50.58 -15.91 -6.22
C ALA A 96 51.71 -15.33 -7.07
N LEU A 97 51.82 -15.73 -8.33
CA LEU A 97 52.71 -15.11 -9.30
C LEU A 97 51.92 -14.63 -10.51
N LEU A 98 52.22 -13.40 -10.91
CA LEU A 98 51.55 -12.66 -11.97
C LEU A 98 52.38 -12.71 -13.26
N ALA A 99 51.70 -12.43 -14.37
CA ALA A 99 52.22 -11.78 -15.58
C ALA A 99 53.45 -12.38 -16.30
N GLY A 100 53.19 -13.06 -17.42
CA GLY A 100 53.40 -12.43 -18.74
C GLY A 100 54.77 -12.54 -19.43
N GLY A 101 54.73 -12.89 -20.72
CA GLY A 101 55.82 -12.68 -21.70
C GLY A 101 56.26 -13.93 -22.46
N GLY A 102 56.80 -13.75 -23.67
CA GLY A 102 57.69 -14.74 -24.30
C GLY A 102 57.13 -15.65 -25.41
N ILE A 103 56.88 -15.06 -26.58
CA ILE A 103 56.82 -15.73 -27.91
C ILE A 103 58.02 -16.69 -28.13
N TRP A 104 57.85 -17.87 -28.76
CA TRP A 104 58.42 -18.27 -30.08
C TRP A 104 58.24 -19.75 -30.50
N PHE A 105 57.85 -19.98 -31.78
CA PHE A 105 58.08 -21.17 -32.65
C PHE A 105 57.43 -22.55 -32.33
N ALA A 106 57.19 -23.45 -33.31
CA ALA A 106 57.55 -23.46 -34.75
C ALA A 106 56.50 -24.17 -35.66
N THR A 107 56.44 -23.79 -36.96
CA THR A 107 55.89 -24.53 -38.15
C THR A 107 54.43 -25.02 -38.13
N SER A 108 53.60 -24.94 -39.20
CA SER A 108 53.71 -24.45 -40.60
C SER A 108 52.27 -24.16 -41.13
N GLY A 109 51.99 -23.49 -42.27
CA GLY A 109 52.82 -22.70 -43.21
C GLY A 109 52.01 -22.23 -44.45
N GLY A 110 52.28 -21.02 -44.95
CA GLY A 110 51.57 -20.34 -46.07
C GLY A 110 50.25 -19.65 -45.67
N GLY A 111 49.84 -18.49 -46.21
CA GLY A 111 50.42 -17.58 -47.24
C GLY A 111 49.33 -17.13 -48.24
N ASP A 112 49.18 -15.87 -48.67
CA ASP A 112 49.91 -14.61 -48.40
C ASP A 112 48.95 -13.37 -48.47
N ASP A 113 49.39 -12.23 -47.93
CA ASP A 113 49.12 -10.78 -48.21
C ASP A 113 47.72 -10.28 -48.73
N ASP A 114 47.15 -9.16 -48.26
CA ASP A 114 47.67 -7.77 -48.40
C ASP A 114 46.93 -6.74 -47.47
N LYS A 115 47.18 -5.42 -47.60
CA LYS A 115 46.66 -4.34 -46.71
C LYS A 115 45.50 -3.47 -47.33
N PRO A 116 45.22 -2.19 -46.93
CA PRO A 116 43.92 -1.87 -46.30
C PRO A 116 43.11 -0.75 -47.00
N LEU A 117 41.86 -0.49 -46.53
CA LEU A 117 41.21 0.84 -46.34
C LEU A 117 39.71 0.67 -46.03
N ALA A 118 38.94 1.76 -45.90
CA ALA A 118 37.68 1.79 -45.15
C ALA A 118 36.39 2.17 -45.91
N GLY A 119 35.31 1.42 -45.64
CA GLY A 119 33.89 1.80 -45.79
C GLY A 119 33.26 1.68 -47.19
N PRO A 120 31.95 1.96 -47.35
CA PRO A 120 30.99 2.36 -46.29
C PRO A 120 29.59 1.67 -46.35
N THR A 121 28.71 2.07 -45.41
CA THR A 121 27.21 2.03 -45.43
C THR A 121 26.38 0.80 -44.94
N HIS A 122 25.17 1.16 -44.50
CA HIS A 122 23.90 0.40 -44.38
C HIS A 122 23.69 -0.64 -43.26
N SER A 123 23.23 -0.11 -42.11
CA SER A 123 22.09 -0.56 -41.30
C SER A 123 21.50 -1.96 -41.50
N ALA A 124 21.67 -2.84 -40.51
CA ALA A 124 20.83 -4.02 -40.28
C ALA A 124 20.31 -4.04 -38.83
N LYS A 125 19.07 -4.49 -38.61
CA LYS A 125 18.48 -4.63 -37.26
C LYS A 125 19.07 -5.87 -36.57
N PRO A 126 19.39 -5.83 -35.26
CA PRO A 126 19.82 -7.02 -34.52
C PRO A 126 18.64 -7.96 -34.24
N THR A 127 18.41 -8.94 -35.13
CA THR A 127 17.55 -10.09 -34.85
C THR A 127 18.29 -11.10 -33.98
N VAL A 128 18.06 -11.03 -32.66
CA VAL A 128 18.57 -12.05 -31.73
C VAL A 128 17.86 -13.38 -32.01
N LYS A 129 18.62 -14.37 -32.48
CA LYS A 129 18.19 -15.78 -32.47
C LYS A 129 18.58 -16.39 -31.11
N PRO A 130 17.71 -17.18 -30.45
CA PRO A 130 18.12 -17.94 -29.28
C PRO A 130 19.11 -19.04 -29.66
N SER A 131 20.19 -19.15 -28.90
CA SER A 131 21.13 -20.28 -28.99
C SER A 131 20.55 -21.51 -28.26
N PRO A 132 20.74 -22.74 -28.76
CA PRO A 132 20.21 -23.94 -28.12
C PRO A 132 21.04 -24.34 -26.89
N THR A 133 20.52 -24.11 -25.69
CA THR A 133 21.08 -24.64 -24.45
C THR A 133 20.94 -26.17 -24.43
N LYS A 134 22.00 -26.91 -24.06
CA LYS A 134 21.95 -28.37 -23.95
C LYS A 134 21.11 -28.77 -22.73
N SER A 135 20.06 -29.56 -22.95
CA SER A 135 19.17 -30.04 -21.88
C SER A 135 19.86 -31.08 -20.98
N GLY A 136 19.63 -30.97 -19.67
CA GLY A 136 20.23 -31.87 -18.67
C GLY A 136 19.50 -31.88 -17.32
N ALA A 137 18.18 -31.64 -17.31
CA ALA A 137 17.36 -31.63 -16.10
C ALA A 137 15.99 -32.27 -16.36
N THR A 138 15.49 -33.03 -15.39
CA THR A 138 14.13 -33.59 -15.37
C THR A 138 13.19 -32.58 -14.70
N GLY A 139 12.58 -31.71 -15.50
CA GLY A 139 11.48 -30.83 -15.08
C GLY A 139 10.19 -31.15 -15.82
N GLU A 140 9.05 -30.72 -15.27
CA GLU A 140 7.79 -30.73 -16.01
C GLU A 140 7.86 -29.78 -17.22
N PRO A 141 7.15 -30.07 -18.33
CA PRO A 141 7.20 -29.22 -19.51
C PRO A 141 6.60 -27.84 -19.21
N VAL A 142 7.39 -26.78 -19.39
CA VAL A 142 6.94 -25.39 -19.25
C VAL A 142 5.81 -25.11 -20.25
N VAL A 143 4.58 -25.05 -19.74
CA VAL A 143 3.38 -24.76 -20.53
C VAL A 143 3.40 -23.28 -20.94
N SER A 144 3.08 -22.97 -22.20
CA SER A 144 2.97 -21.59 -22.65
C SER A 144 1.68 -20.93 -22.12
N PRO A 145 1.63 -19.60 -21.94
CA PRO A 145 0.42 -18.90 -21.48
C PRO A 145 -0.81 -19.18 -22.33
N GLU A 146 -0.62 -19.38 -23.64
CA GLU A 146 -1.67 -19.70 -24.61
C GLU A 146 -2.16 -21.15 -24.48
N GLU A 147 -1.26 -22.10 -24.19
CA GLU A 147 -1.61 -23.51 -23.98
C GLU A 147 -2.26 -23.73 -22.60
N GLU A 148 -1.82 -23.00 -21.58
CA GLU A 148 -2.47 -22.97 -20.26
C GLU A 148 -3.90 -22.43 -20.38
N ALA A 149 -4.07 -21.25 -21.01
CA ALA A 149 -5.39 -20.68 -21.27
C ALA A 149 -6.27 -21.63 -22.12
N ARG A 150 -5.71 -22.28 -23.14
CA ARG A 150 -6.41 -23.28 -23.97
C ARG A 150 -6.87 -24.49 -23.15
N THR A 151 -6.00 -25.04 -22.31
CA THR A 151 -6.27 -26.20 -21.46
C THR A 151 -7.39 -25.89 -20.45
N ILE A 152 -7.32 -24.73 -19.80
CA ILE A 152 -8.38 -24.25 -18.89
C ILE A 152 -9.70 -24.07 -19.66
N ASN A 153 -9.66 -23.41 -20.82
CA ASN A 153 -10.86 -23.16 -21.63
C ASN A 153 -11.49 -24.43 -22.21
N ALA A 154 -10.72 -25.50 -22.44
CA ALA A 154 -11.25 -26.80 -22.86
C ALA A 154 -12.05 -27.50 -21.74
N GLY A 155 -11.76 -27.19 -20.47
CA GLY A 155 -12.51 -27.65 -19.30
C GLY A 155 -13.61 -26.70 -18.81
N ALA A 156 -13.80 -25.54 -19.46
CA ALA A 156 -14.79 -24.53 -19.06
C ALA A 156 -16.21 -24.97 -19.41
N LYS A 157 -17.16 -24.75 -18.50
CA LYS A 157 -18.56 -25.17 -18.64
C LYS A 157 -19.42 -24.10 -19.33
N PRO A 158 -20.57 -24.46 -19.94
CA PRO A 158 -21.51 -23.47 -20.46
C PRO A 158 -21.91 -22.44 -19.39
N GLY A 159 -21.71 -21.16 -19.68
CA GLY A 159 -21.94 -20.05 -18.74
C GLY A 159 -20.74 -19.66 -17.87
N GLU A 160 -19.63 -20.42 -17.90
CA GLU A 160 -18.33 -19.94 -17.42
C GLU A 160 -17.66 -19.10 -18.52
N ALA A 161 -17.15 -17.92 -18.15
CA ALA A 161 -16.34 -17.08 -19.03
C ALA A 161 -14.96 -17.69 -19.22
N LYS A 162 -14.31 -17.39 -20.34
CA LYS A 162 -13.00 -17.95 -20.69
C LYS A 162 -11.85 -17.19 -20.03
N VAL A 163 -10.71 -17.85 -19.87
CA VAL A 163 -9.42 -17.15 -19.81
C VAL A 163 -9.17 -16.58 -21.21
N SER A 164 -9.24 -15.26 -21.36
CA SER A 164 -8.97 -14.58 -22.63
C SER A 164 -7.49 -14.66 -22.98
N TRP A 165 -6.61 -14.36 -22.02
CA TRP A 165 -5.16 -14.39 -22.17
C TRP A 165 -4.47 -14.34 -20.80
N ILE A 166 -3.20 -14.77 -20.77
CA ILE A 166 -2.30 -14.75 -19.61
C ILE A 166 -1.00 -14.09 -20.06
N GLN A 167 -0.37 -13.29 -19.19
CA GLN A 167 0.97 -12.76 -19.38
C GLN A 167 1.88 -13.16 -18.20
N LYS A 168 3.14 -13.49 -18.52
CA LYS A 168 4.18 -13.87 -17.55
C LYS A 168 4.95 -12.66 -17.01
N GLY A 169 5.78 -12.84 -15.99
CA GLY A 169 6.63 -11.80 -15.40
C GLY A 169 7.57 -11.18 -16.43
N GLY A 170 8.28 -12.04 -17.17
CA GLY A 170 9.15 -11.64 -18.29
C GLY A 170 10.31 -10.72 -17.89
N VAL A 171 10.62 -10.65 -16.60
CA VAL A 171 11.65 -9.80 -16.00
C VAL A 171 12.26 -10.61 -14.85
N ASP A 172 13.57 -10.83 -14.93
CA ASP A 172 14.42 -11.32 -13.84
C ASP A 172 14.33 -10.35 -12.64
N LEU A 173 14.01 -10.88 -11.45
CA LEU A 173 13.86 -10.10 -10.22
C LEU A 173 14.88 -10.58 -9.16
N PRO A 174 15.32 -9.70 -8.25
CA PRO A 174 16.11 -10.12 -7.09
C PRO A 174 15.40 -11.23 -6.30
N ARG A 175 16.16 -12.13 -5.66
CA ARG A 175 15.68 -13.35 -4.96
C ARG A 175 14.46 -13.18 -4.03
N ASN A 176 14.21 -12.00 -3.49
CA ASN A 176 13.04 -11.71 -2.64
C ASN A 176 11.79 -11.31 -3.45
N GLY A 177 11.82 -11.44 -4.77
CA GLY A 177 10.84 -10.90 -5.69
C GLY A 177 10.84 -9.38 -5.80
N GLY A 178 9.87 -8.86 -6.55
CA GLY A 178 9.64 -7.43 -6.75
C GLY A 178 8.16 -7.10 -6.74
N ASP A 179 7.84 -5.92 -6.20
CA ASP A 179 6.49 -5.37 -6.21
C ASP A 179 6.05 -5.07 -7.65
N GLN A 180 4.79 -5.37 -7.93
CA GLN A 180 4.13 -5.00 -9.17
C GLN A 180 3.20 -3.81 -8.92
N PHE A 181 3.17 -2.85 -9.83
CA PHE A 181 2.25 -1.71 -9.82
C PHE A 181 1.28 -1.79 -11.01
N GLY A 182 0.09 -1.19 -10.86
CA GLY A 182 -1.06 -1.41 -11.75
C GLY A 182 -2.06 -2.40 -11.14
N PRO A 183 -3.10 -2.85 -11.87
CA PRO A 183 -3.29 -2.64 -13.30
C PRO A 183 -3.94 -1.28 -13.56
N TRP A 184 -3.27 -0.44 -14.37
CA TRP A 184 -3.83 0.82 -14.85
C TRP A 184 -4.42 0.64 -16.25
N PHE A 185 -5.34 1.53 -16.64
CA PHE A 185 -6.05 1.45 -17.92
C PHE A 185 -5.92 2.76 -18.69
N ALA A 186 -5.63 2.68 -19.98
CA ALA A 186 -5.46 3.83 -20.87
C ALA A 186 -6.16 3.58 -22.22
N GLY A 187 -7.50 3.53 -22.18
CA GLY A 187 -8.31 3.11 -23.33
C GLY A 187 -8.34 1.59 -23.44
N ASP A 188 -7.83 1.04 -24.54
CA ASP A 188 -7.72 -0.40 -24.81
C ASP A 188 -6.42 -1.03 -24.27
N VAL A 189 -5.56 -0.24 -23.60
CA VAL A 189 -4.30 -0.71 -23.01
C VAL A 189 -4.46 -0.98 -21.52
N VAL A 190 -4.11 -2.20 -21.09
CA VAL A 190 -3.83 -2.57 -19.69
C VAL A 190 -2.35 -2.36 -19.43
N VAL A 191 -2.00 -1.65 -18.37
CA VAL A 191 -0.60 -1.39 -17.99
C VAL A 191 -0.28 -1.97 -16.63
N ARG A 192 0.85 -2.66 -16.54
CA ARG A 192 1.57 -2.94 -15.29
C ARG A 192 2.97 -2.31 -15.32
N ALA A 193 3.56 -2.11 -14.15
CA ALA A 193 4.99 -1.88 -14.00
C ALA A 193 5.59 -2.88 -13.02
N LEU A 194 6.70 -3.52 -13.37
CA LEU A 194 7.41 -4.51 -12.56
C LEU A 194 8.91 -4.20 -12.54
N PHE A 195 9.51 -4.14 -11.35
CA PHE A 195 10.91 -3.82 -11.09
C PHE A 195 11.42 -2.51 -11.71
N ASN A 196 11.74 -2.50 -13.01
CA ASN A 196 12.21 -1.34 -13.77
C ASN A 196 11.61 -1.25 -15.19
N THR A 197 10.55 -2.02 -15.47
CA THR A 197 9.91 -2.12 -16.78
C THR A 197 8.41 -1.87 -16.67
N VAL A 198 7.90 -0.94 -17.47
CA VAL A 198 6.47 -0.67 -17.64
C VAL A 198 6.01 -1.34 -18.95
N SER A 199 4.93 -2.11 -18.93
CA SER A 199 4.46 -2.86 -20.11
C SER A 199 2.96 -2.65 -20.34
N GLY A 200 2.62 -2.29 -21.59
CA GLY A 200 1.25 -2.07 -22.04
C GLY A 200 0.77 -3.19 -22.95
N TYR A 201 -0.34 -3.82 -22.58
CA TYR A 201 -0.94 -4.97 -23.26
C TYR A 201 -2.34 -4.63 -23.79
N SER A 202 -2.71 -5.20 -24.94
CA SER A 202 -4.03 -5.06 -25.52
C SER A 202 -5.08 -5.79 -24.68
N ILE A 203 -6.12 -5.10 -24.19
CA ILE A 203 -7.19 -5.72 -23.37
C ILE A 203 -7.91 -6.87 -24.09
N SER A 204 -7.96 -6.83 -25.43
CA SER A 204 -8.63 -7.81 -26.29
C SER A 204 -8.02 -9.21 -26.27
N ASP A 205 -6.68 -9.28 -26.33
CA ASP A 205 -5.92 -10.47 -26.75
C ASP A 205 -4.55 -10.62 -26.05
N GLY A 206 -4.15 -9.67 -25.20
CA GLY A 206 -2.92 -9.71 -24.42
C GLY A 206 -1.67 -9.33 -25.20
N SER A 207 -1.76 -8.97 -26.49
CA SER A 207 -0.60 -8.57 -27.28
C SER A 207 0.11 -7.35 -26.69
N THR A 208 1.44 -7.42 -26.59
CA THR A 208 2.27 -6.31 -26.12
C THR A 208 2.20 -5.16 -27.13
N ARG A 209 1.53 -4.06 -26.75
CA ARG A 209 1.46 -2.83 -27.56
C ARG A 209 2.75 -2.04 -27.47
N TRP A 210 3.37 -2.03 -26.29
CA TRP A 210 4.65 -1.37 -26.01
C TRP A 210 5.26 -1.90 -24.72
N SER A 211 6.57 -1.71 -24.56
CA SER A 211 7.26 -1.87 -23.28
C SER A 211 8.30 -0.76 -23.13
N LEU A 212 8.38 -0.18 -21.94
CA LEU A 212 9.26 0.93 -21.59
C LEU A 212 10.18 0.48 -20.45
N ARG A 213 11.48 0.38 -20.75
CA ARG A 213 12.53 0.16 -19.76
C ARG A 213 12.88 1.50 -19.11
N LEU A 214 12.62 1.62 -17.81
CA LEU A 214 13.05 2.77 -17.01
C LEU A 214 14.57 2.69 -16.76
N PRO A 215 15.26 3.83 -16.52
CA PRO A 215 16.69 3.83 -16.26
C PRO A 215 17.06 3.14 -14.93
N THR A 216 16.15 3.12 -13.97
CA THR A 216 16.33 2.63 -12.59
C THR A 216 15.07 1.91 -12.09
N GLN A 217 15.12 1.30 -10.92
CA GLN A 217 13.99 0.57 -10.30
C GLN A 217 12.86 1.51 -9.85
N MET A 218 11.60 1.13 -10.10
CA MET A 218 10.43 1.75 -9.45
C MET A 218 10.38 1.41 -7.96
N CYS A 219 9.98 2.39 -7.17
CA CYS A 219 9.91 2.32 -5.71
C CYS A 219 8.66 3.00 -5.13
N ALA A 220 7.83 3.64 -5.96
CA ALA A 220 6.48 4.07 -5.62
C ALA A 220 5.66 4.40 -6.89
N ALA A 221 4.34 4.41 -6.78
CA ALA A 221 3.44 4.94 -7.79
C ALA A 221 2.13 5.46 -7.16
N PRO A 222 1.44 6.43 -7.78
CA PRO A 222 0.04 6.74 -7.49
C PRO A 222 -0.86 5.53 -7.76
N SER A 223 -1.92 5.39 -6.97
CA SER A 223 -2.97 4.38 -7.17
C SER A 223 -3.69 4.52 -8.53
N GLN A 224 -3.86 5.76 -9.02
CA GLN A 224 -4.60 6.08 -10.25
C GLN A 224 -3.79 7.03 -11.17
N PRO A 225 -3.87 6.88 -12.50
CA PRO A 225 -3.33 7.84 -13.47
C PRO A 225 -4.25 9.07 -13.64
N THR A 226 -3.82 10.04 -14.43
CA THR A 226 -4.69 11.12 -14.94
C THR A 226 -5.76 10.56 -15.89
N ALA A 227 -6.87 11.29 -16.05
CA ALA A 227 -7.98 10.88 -16.91
C ALA A 227 -7.61 10.77 -18.41
N ASP A 228 -6.58 11.48 -18.88
CA ASP A 228 -6.07 11.34 -20.25
C ASP A 228 -5.10 10.15 -20.43
N GLY A 229 -4.65 9.54 -19.32
CA GLY A 229 -3.82 8.34 -19.31
C GLY A 229 -2.34 8.56 -19.06
N LYS A 230 -1.94 9.50 -18.20
CA LYS A 230 -0.54 9.70 -17.76
C LYS A 230 -0.36 9.33 -16.30
N ILE A 231 0.81 8.81 -15.96
CA ILE A 231 1.21 8.57 -14.57
C ILE A 231 2.60 9.13 -14.32
N VAL A 232 2.92 9.42 -13.07
CA VAL A 232 4.28 9.75 -12.65
C VAL A 232 4.73 8.72 -11.63
N LEU A 233 5.77 7.98 -11.95
CA LEU A 233 6.33 6.91 -11.13
C LEU A 233 7.48 7.47 -10.28
N GLY A 234 7.58 7.00 -9.04
CA GLY A 234 8.78 7.14 -8.22
C GLY A 234 9.79 6.05 -8.60
N ILE A 235 10.98 6.46 -8.98
CA ILE A 235 12.12 5.60 -9.32
C ILE A 235 13.34 5.96 -8.46
N ARG A 236 14.24 4.99 -8.26
CA ARG A 236 15.51 5.19 -7.56
C ARG A 236 16.41 6.18 -8.30
N HIS A 237 17.31 6.83 -7.59
CA HIS A 237 18.30 7.77 -8.15
C HIS A 237 19.12 7.11 -9.27
N ASP A 238 19.73 5.96 -8.95
CA ASP A 238 20.57 5.13 -9.81
C ASP A 238 20.25 3.63 -9.60
N THR A 239 21.23 2.75 -9.77
CA THR A 239 21.10 1.28 -9.71
C THR A 239 21.80 0.64 -8.50
N ALA A 240 22.21 1.40 -7.49
CA ALA A 240 22.74 0.84 -6.25
C ALA A 240 21.62 0.23 -5.37
N ASP A 241 21.99 -0.76 -4.54
CA ASP A 241 21.06 -1.48 -3.67
C ASP A 241 20.42 -0.58 -2.59
N ASP A 242 21.11 0.48 -2.20
CA ASP A 242 20.70 1.51 -1.23
C ASP A 242 20.20 2.82 -1.89
N ALA A 243 20.13 2.90 -3.22
CA ALA A 243 19.78 4.13 -3.93
C ALA A 243 18.38 4.67 -3.56
N GLU A 244 18.35 5.92 -3.07
CA GLU A 244 17.13 6.56 -2.58
C GLU A 244 16.04 6.71 -3.66
N CYS A 245 14.77 6.59 -3.24
CA CYS A 245 13.62 6.86 -4.10
C CYS A 245 13.37 8.38 -4.20
N ASP A 246 14.19 9.08 -4.97
CA ASP A 246 14.24 10.55 -5.06
C ASP A 246 13.80 11.13 -6.42
N THR A 247 13.52 10.25 -7.39
CA THR A 247 13.41 10.63 -8.79
C THR A 247 12.03 10.30 -9.35
N LEU A 248 11.44 11.26 -10.06
CA LEU A 248 10.16 11.12 -10.73
C LEU A 248 10.35 10.90 -12.23
N GLN A 249 9.53 10.01 -12.80
CA GLN A 249 9.44 9.77 -14.24
C GLN A 249 7.98 9.77 -14.68
N MET A 250 7.59 10.70 -15.55
CA MET A 250 6.28 10.67 -16.19
C MET A 250 6.26 9.63 -17.32
N VAL A 251 5.14 8.91 -17.47
CA VAL A 251 4.89 7.94 -18.55
C VAL A 251 3.48 8.16 -19.10
N ASP A 252 3.34 8.26 -20.42
CA ASP A 252 2.04 8.17 -21.08
C ASP A 252 1.65 6.69 -21.25
N LEU A 253 0.57 6.29 -20.58
CA LEU A 253 0.11 4.90 -20.51
C LEU A 253 -0.62 4.44 -21.79
N ARG A 254 -0.92 5.33 -22.74
CA ARG A 254 -1.47 4.93 -24.03
C ARG A 254 -0.35 4.54 -25.00
N THR A 255 0.78 5.24 -24.98
CA THR A 255 1.88 5.06 -25.94
C THR A 255 3.13 4.39 -25.40
N GLY A 256 3.27 4.28 -24.07
CA GLY A 256 4.51 3.80 -23.43
C GLY A 256 5.67 4.80 -23.50
N THR A 257 5.38 6.06 -23.80
CA THR A 257 6.42 7.09 -23.98
C THR A 257 6.82 7.67 -22.63
N ALA A 258 8.12 7.65 -22.33
CA ALA A 258 8.68 8.38 -21.21
C ALA A 258 8.55 9.90 -21.46
N GLY A 259 7.90 10.60 -20.54
CA GLY A 259 7.86 12.05 -20.47
C GLY A 259 9.04 12.62 -19.70
N TRP A 260 8.81 13.75 -19.02
CA TRP A 260 9.83 14.39 -18.19
C TRP A 260 10.33 13.49 -17.05
N ARG A 261 11.63 13.62 -16.74
CA ARG A 261 12.29 13.01 -15.57
C ARG A 261 12.78 14.13 -14.65
N LYS A 262 12.64 13.99 -13.33
CA LYS A 262 13.05 15.00 -12.37
C LYS A 262 13.37 14.41 -10.99
N SER A 263 14.60 14.59 -10.53
CA SER A 263 15.01 14.29 -9.15
C SER A 263 14.65 15.46 -8.23
N TYR A 264 14.30 15.17 -6.97
CA TYR A 264 14.11 16.15 -5.91
C TYR A 264 15.03 15.84 -4.73
N VAL A 265 15.45 16.88 -3.99
CA VAL A 265 16.36 16.70 -2.86
C VAL A 265 15.63 16.12 -1.66
N ARG A 266 16.08 14.96 -1.17
CA ARG A 266 15.83 14.47 0.19
C ARG A 266 16.74 15.21 1.18
N LYS A 267 16.17 15.77 2.24
CA LYS A 267 16.85 16.65 3.21
C LYS A 267 16.88 16.06 4.61
N GLY A 268 18.03 15.48 4.96
CA GLY A 268 18.29 14.95 6.30
C GLY A 268 17.68 13.56 6.53
N VAL A 269 18.11 12.92 7.62
CA VAL A 269 17.89 11.48 7.88
C VAL A 269 16.41 11.08 7.85
N TRP A 270 15.52 11.88 8.43
CA TRP A 270 14.07 11.61 8.46
C TRP A 270 13.38 11.70 7.10
N ASP A 271 13.95 12.46 6.16
CA ASP A 271 13.48 12.54 4.78
C ASP A 271 14.06 11.36 3.97
N GLY A 272 15.37 11.10 4.08
CA GLY A 272 16.02 9.93 3.44
C GLY A 272 15.34 8.60 3.80
N LEU A 273 15.07 8.36 5.09
CA LEU A 273 14.37 7.17 5.60
C LEU A 273 12.84 7.16 5.36
N SER A 274 12.30 8.05 4.52
CA SER A 274 10.86 8.10 4.24
C SER A 274 10.46 7.41 2.93
N ASP A 275 9.52 6.45 3.04
CA ASP A 275 8.76 5.95 1.89
C ASP A 275 7.86 7.07 1.34
N LEU A 276 7.51 7.00 0.06
CA LEU A 276 6.64 7.98 -0.58
C LEU A 276 5.17 7.60 -0.35
N ALA A 277 4.36 8.60 -0.04
CA ALA A 277 2.97 8.64 -0.49
C ALA A 277 2.94 9.36 -1.84
N MET A 278 2.19 8.85 -2.82
CA MET A 278 2.01 9.49 -4.11
C MET A 278 0.52 9.52 -4.48
N SER A 279 0.01 10.69 -4.89
CA SER A 279 -1.34 10.80 -5.45
C SER A 279 -1.35 11.58 -6.76
N ILE A 280 -2.30 11.26 -7.64
CA ILE A 280 -2.64 12.10 -8.79
C ILE A 280 -4.05 12.65 -8.62
N ASN A 281 -4.18 13.97 -8.71
CA ASN A 281 -5.45 14.69 -8.60
C ASN A 281 -5.51 15.78 -9.70
N GLY A 282 -6.21 15.49 -10.80
CA GLY A 282 -6.14 16.33 -12.01
C GLY A 282 -4.77 16.25 -12.68
N ASP A 283 -4.27 17.37 -13.22
CA ASP A 283 -2.91 17.48 -13.80
C ASP A 283 -1.83 17.74 -12.73
N THR A 284 -1.92 17.11 -11.56
CA THR A 284 -0.91 17.22 -10.49
C THR A 284 -0.64 15.88 -9.86
N VAL A 285 0.65 15.52 -9.80
CA VAL A 285 1.15 14.51 -8.87
C VAL A 285 1.61 15.20 -7.59
N THR A 286 1.14 14.72 -6.44
CA THR A 286 1.63 15.12 -5.12
C THR A 286 2.50 14.02 -4.56
N VAL A 287 3.69 14.37 -4.07
CA VAL A 287 4.62 13.45 -3.41
C VAL A 287 4.73 13.84 -1.94
N GLY A 288 4.21 12.98 -1.05
CA GLY A 288 4.28 13.14 0.40
C GLY A 288 5.37 12.28 1.01
N ARG A 289 6.09 12.84 1.99
CA ARG A 289 7.22 12.25 2.73
C ARG A 289 7.13 12.72 4.18
N THR A 290 7.74 12.00 5.13
CA THR A 290 7.56 12.21 6.59
C THR A 290 7.65 13.68 7.02
N SER A 291 8.55 14.46 6.42
CA SER A 291 8.81 15.87 6.74
C SER A 291 8.45 16.87 5.63
N ARG A 292 7.97 16.41 4.47
CA ARG A 292 7.91 17.25 3.25
C ARG A 292 6.78 16.83 2.30
N THR A 293 6.29 17.78 1.51
CA THR A 293 5.39 17.47 0.40
C THR A 293 5.67 18.43 -0.75
N GLU A 294 5.66 17.92 -1.98
CA GLU A 294 5.77 18.71 -3.20
C GLU A 294 4.70 18.33 -4.22
N GLY A 295 4.26 19.30 -5.01
CA GLY A 295 3.36 19.11 -6.14
C GLY A 295 4.05 19.41 -7.45
N PHE A 296 3.96 18.49 -8.41
CA PHE A 296 4.46 18.67 -9.76
C PHE A 296 3.33 18.48 -10.76
N ARG A 297 3.29 19.31 -11.80
CA ARG A 297 2.32 19.15 -12.89
C ARG A 297 2.65 17.89 -13.70
N VAL A 298 1.64 17.06 -14.00
CA VAL A 298 1.86 15.79 -14.71
C VAL A 298 2.24 16.04 -16.17
N SER A 299 1.70 17.07 -16.82
CA SER A 299 1.98 17.37 -18.23
C SER A 299 3.41 17.85 -18.52
N ASP A 300 4.06 18.61 -17.63
CA ASP A 300 5.35 19.27 -17.92
C ASP A 300 6.44 19.19 -16.81
N GLY A 301 6.16 18.63 -15.63
CA GLY A 301 7.13 18.53 -14.54
C GLY A 301 7.45 19.85 -13.83
N LYS A 302 6.72 20.93 -14.15
CA LYS A 302 6.77 22.19 -13.40
C LYS A 302 6.37 21.92 -11.95
N GLN A 303 7.19 22.41 -11.03
CA GLN A 303 6.82 22.41 -9.62
C GLN A 303 5.74 23.47 -9.38
N LEU A 304 4.64 23.05 -8.76
CA LEU A 304 3.47 23.90 -8.46
C LEU A 304 3.55 24.42 -7.02
N PHE A 305 3.92 23.54 -6.09
CA PHE A 305 4.16 23.87 -4.69
C PHE A 305 5.30 23.03 -4.11
N GLY A 306 5.75 23.40 -2.92
CA GLY A 306 6.79 22.68 -2.19
C GLY A 306 6.51 22.65 -0.68
N GLU A 307 7.59 22.50 0.08
CA GLU A 307 7.65 22.42 1.53
C GLU A 307 6.62 23.30 2.25
N ARG A 308 5.75 22.65 3.04
CA ARG A 308 4.62 23.30 3.71
C ARG A 308 5.08 23.84 5.06
N THR A 309 4.88 25.13 5.29
CA THR A 309 5.33 25.81 6.51
C THR A 309 4.53 25.38 7.75
N GLY A 310 5.24 25.13 8.86
CA GLY A 310 4.65 24.81 10.16
C GLY A 310 4.74 23.31 10.52
N PRO A 311 4.24 22.92 11.71
CA PRO A 311 4.47 21.59 12.28
C PRO A 311 3.63 20.45 11.67
N CYS A 312 2.78 20.76 10.69
CA CYS A 312 1.76 19.84 10.16
C CYS A 312 2.09 19.36 8.74
N GLN A 313 2.61 18.14 8.60
CA GLN A 313 3.01 17.57 7.30
C GLN A 313 2.04 16.44 6.85
N PRO A 314 1.65 16.40 5.56
CA PRO A 314 1.00 15.24 4.96
C PRO A 314 1.89 13.98 5.01
N PHE A 315 1.35 12.87 5.50
CA PHE A 315 2.04 11.58 5.53
C PHE A 315 1.35 10.49 4.69
N GLY A 316 0.09 10.72 4.32
CA GLY A 316 -0.71 9.83 3.46
C GLY A 316 -1.59 10.64 2.52
N LEU A 317 -1.81 10.13 1.31
CA LEU A 317 -2.48 10.83 0.22
C LEU A 317 -3.47 9.89 -0.49
N ALA A 318 -4.42 10.47 -1.22
CA ALA A 318 -5.38 9.75 -2.06
C ALA A 318 -5.49 10.34 -3.47
N SER A 319 -5.46 9.49 -4.49
CA SER A 319 -5.63 9.86 -5.91
C SER A 319 -7.10 10.00 -6.29
N GLY A 320 -7.34 10.53 -7.50
CA GLY A 320 -8.68 10.65 -8.08
C GLY A 320 -9.25 12.08 -7.96
N PRO A 321 -10.58 12.24 -8.02
CA PRO A 321 -11.23 13.54 -8.30
C PRO A 321 -11.19 14.54 -7.14
N VAL A 322 -10.86 14.09 -5.92
CA VAL A 322 -10.77 14.95 -4.73
C VAL A 322 -9.44 14.67 -4.04
N ALA A 323 -8.58 15.69 -3.95
CA ALA A 323 -7.30 15.58 -3.27
C ALA A 323 -7.50 15.60 -1.75
N ILE A 324 -7.39 14.43 -1.12
CA ILE A 324 -7.46 14.24 0.34
C ILE A 324 -6.07 13.87 0.86
N ALA A 325 -5.69 14.46 2.00
CA ALA A 325 -4.44 14.20 2.69
C ALA A 325 -4.70 13.84 4.17
N ALA A 326 -4.01 12.79 4.63
CA ALA A 326 -3.80 12.51 6.05
C ALA A 326 -2.57 13.28 6.53
N VAL A 327 -2.73 14.07 7.59
CA VAL A 327 -1.73 15.04 8.07
C VAL A 327 -1.41 14.78 9.52
N SER A 328 -0.12 14.77 9.86
CA SER A 328 0.39 14.65 11.23
C SER A 328 0.96 16.01 11.66
N CYS A 329 0.49 16.54 12.79
CA CYS A 329 1.07 17.72 13.42
C CYS A 329 1.95 17.33 14.62
N HIS A 330 3.18 17.80 14.62
CA HIS A 330 4.04 17.77 15.79
C HIS A 330 3.54 18.75 16.85
N THR A 331 3.60 18.35 18.12
CA THR A 331 3.27 19.17 19.28
C THR A 331 4.52 19.38 20.12
N ALA A 332 4.58 20.44 20.92
CA ALA A 332 5.80 20.79 21.67
C ALA A 332 6.22 19.74 22.71
N ASP A 333 5.29 18.87 23.12
CA ASP A 333 5.47 17.84 24.13
C ASP A 333 5.85 16.46 23.53
N ASP A 334 5.77 16.30 22.19
CA ASP A 334 6.04 15.10 21.37
C ASP A 334 5.35 13.76 21.79
N GLU A 335 4.67 13.67 22.94
CA GLU A 335 3.98 12.45 23.41
C GLU A 335 2.89 11.93 22.45
N TYR A 336 2.25 12.83 21.68
CA TYR A 336 1.17 12.49 20.76
C TYR A 336 1.22 13.33 19.47
N LYS A 337 0.90 12.68 18.35
CA LYS A 337 0.67 13.33 17.05
C LYS A 337 -0.77 13.83 16.97
N ASP A 338 -0.96 15.13 16.79
CA ASP A 338 -2.28 15.71 16.52
C ASP A 338 -2.60 15.49 15.03
N GLN A 339 -3.31 14.42 14.71
CA GLN A 339 -3.64 14.06 13.33
C GLN A 339 -4.89 14.75 12.79
N GLN A 340 -4.92 14.93 11.47
CA GLN A 340 -5.96 15.67 10.74
C GLN A 340 -6.24 15.03 9.39
N VAL A 341 -7.49 15.14 8.93
CA VAL A 341 -7.89 14.91 7.53
C VAL A 341 -8.04 16.28 6.88
N GLN A 342 -7.44 16.49 5.70
CA GLN A 342 -7.54 17.74 4.95
C GLN A 342 -7.94 17.46 3.51
N ARG A 343 -8.84 18.27 2.95
CA ARG A 343 -8.93 18.42 1.49
C ARG A 343 -7.95 19.50 1.08
N ILE A 344 -7.11 19.22 0.10
CA ILE A 344 -6.13 20.19 -0.42
C ILE A 344 -6.52 20.72 -1.80
N ASP A 345 -6.04 21.91 -2.12
CA ASP A 345 -5.99 22.42 -3.49
C ASP A 345 -4.81 21.78 -4.22
N PRO A 346 -5.03 20.95 -5.27
CA PRO A 346 -3.94 20.32 -6.01
C PRO A 346 -3.05 21.33 -6.74
N ALA A 347 -3.52 22.55 -7.03
CA ALA A 347 -2.68 23.56 -7.67
C ALA A 347 -1.69 24.24 -6.70
N THR A 348 -1.93 24.21 -5.38
CA THR A 348 -1.15 24.98 -4.39
C THR A 348 -0.73 24.24 -3.12
N GLY A 349 -1.21 23.02 -2.88
CA GLY A 349 -0.91 22.21 -1.70
C GLY A 349 -1.53 22.73 -0.39
N LYS A 350 -2.34 23.79 -0.47
CA LYS A 350 -3.01 24.42 0.68
C LYS A 350 -4.26 23.64 1.07
N ALA A 351 -4.56 23.58 2.37
CA ALA A 351 -5.83 23.05 2.85
C ALA A 351 -6.98 23.97 2.41
N LEU A 352 -7.99 23.39 1.75
CA LEU A 352 -9.29 24.02 1.48
C LEU A 352 -10.21 23.91 2.69
N TRP A 353 -10.12 22.80 3.42
CA TRP A 353 -10.68 22.61 4.75
C TRP A 353 -9.83 21.63 5.56
N THR A 354 -10.01 21.64 6.89
CA THR A 354 -9.30 20.77 7.84
C THR A 354 -10.27 20.19 8.87
N TYR A 355 -10.35 18.87 8.97
CA TYR A 355 -10.99 18.16 10.06
C TYR A 355 -9.92 17.64 11.03
N LYS A 356 -9.97 18.06 12.30
CA LYS A 356 -9.03 17.59 13.33
C LYS A 356 -9.56 16.32 13.99
N LEU A 357 -8.72 15.32 14.18
CA LEU A 357 -9.08 14.13 14.94
C LEU A 357 -9.11 14.43 16.45
N LYS A 358 -9.74 13.53 17.22
CA LYS A 358 -9.63 13.51 18.68
C LYS A 358 -8.21 13.08 19.05
N LYS A 359 -7.67 13.58 20.18
CA LYS A 359 -6.36 13.14 20.68
C LYS A 359 -6.31 11.61 20.79
N LYS A 360 -5.12 11.05 20.52
CA LYS A 360 -4.83 9.61 20.50
C LYS A 360 -5.49 8.80 19.37
N TRP A 361 -6.10 9.45 18.37
CA TRP A 361 -6.60 8.81 17.15
C TRP A 361 -5.79 9.25 15.93
N GLU A 362 -5.45 8.30 15.07
CA GLU A 362 -4.72 8.51 13.82
C GLU A 362 -5.53 8.06 12.61
N VAL A 363 -5.26 8.65 11.44
CA VAL A 363 -5.79 8.16 10.16
C VAL A 363 -5.08 6.86 9.81
N GLY A 364 -5.83 5.77 9.78
CA GLY A 364 -5.36 4.47 9.31
C GLY A 364 -5.39 4.39 7.78
N GLN A 365 -6.54 4.68 7.16
CA GLN A 365 -6.78 4.51 5.71
C GLN A 365 -7.89 5.45 5.20
N ILE A 366 -7.93 5.72 3.90
CA ILE A 366 -8.94 6.51 3.18
C ILE A 366 -9.72 5.57 2.25
N TYR A 367 -10.83 5.01 2.76
CA TYR A 367 -11.64 4.02 2.06
C TYR A 367 -12.49 4.59 0.90
N SER A 368 -12.74 5.90 0.89
CA SER A 368 -13.26 6.62 -0.28
C SER A 368 -13.01 8.11 -0.15
N VAL A 369 -12.78 8.80 -1.27
CA VAL A 369 -12.67 10.28 -1.33
C VAL A 369 -14.00 10.98 -1.65
N SER A 370 -15.03 10.24 -2.09
CA SER A 370 -16.33 10.80 -2.48
C SER A 370 -17.43 9.71 -2.49
N PRO A 371 -18.31 9.64 -1.48
CA PRO A 371 -18.27 10.41 -0.22
C PRO A 371 -17.02 10.06 0.61
N LEU A 372 -16.57 10.98 1.45
CA LEU A 372 -15.33 10.80 2.21
C LEU A 372 -15.55 9.84 3.39
N VAL A 373 -14.88 8.69 3.32
CA VAL A 373 -14.90 7.64 4.34
C VAL A 373 -13.45 7.35 4.76
N VAL A 374 -13.16 7.47 6.05
CA VAL A 374 -11.80 7.39 6.60
C VAL A 374 -11.77 6.39 7.76
N SER A 375 -10.87 5.41 7.67
CA SER A 375 -10.55 4.50 8.76
C SER A 375 -9.59 5.15 9.74
N LEU A 376 -9.89 5.06 11.03
CA LEU A 376 -9.10 5.60 12.13
C LEU A 376 -8.64 4.45 13.05
N LYS A 377 -7.45 4.56 13.62
CA LYS A 377 -6.95 3.66 14.67
C LYS A 377 -6.59 4.44 15.94
N GLN A 378 -6.68 3.81 17.11
CA GLN A 378 -6.28 4.42 18.38
C GLN A 378 -4.81 4.09 18.71
N LEU A 379 -4.03 5.08 19.16
CA LEU A 379 -2.59 4.94 19.41
C LEU A 379 -2.23 3.99 20.57
N GLU A 380 -3.09 3.95 21.59
CA GLU A 380 -2.86 3.16 22.81
C GLU A 380 -3.44 1.75 22.74
N ASP A 381 -4.20 1.47 21.68
CA ASP A 381 -4.92 0.21 21.48
C ASP A 381 -5.18 0.04 19.97
N PRO A 382 -4.30 -0.68 19.24
CA PRO A 382 -4.40 -0.81 17.79
C PRO A 382 -5.59 -1.64 17.32
N ASP A 383 -6.20 -2.41 18.22
CA ASP A 383 -7.43 -3.19 17.96
C ASP A 383 -8.68 -2.30 18.06
N LYS A 384 -8.58 -1.13 18.71
CA LYS A 384 -9.60 -0.07 18.63
C LYS A 384 -9.44 0.75 17.34
N TRP A 385 -10.36 0.52 16.42
CA TRP A 385 -10.52 1.27 15.18
C TRP A 385 -11.92 1.86 15.05
N ALA A 386 -12.10 2.80 14.13
CA ALA A 386 -13.38 3.42 13.82
C ALA A 386 -13.44 3.86 12.36
N ILE A 387 -14.64 3.99 11.78
CA ILE A 387 -14.82 4.65 10.49
C ILE A 387 -15.52 6.00 10.71
N LEU A 388 -14.84 7.05 10.30
CA LEU A 388 -15.32 8.42 10.23
C LEU A 388 -15.87 8.70 8.82
N VAL A 389 -17.03 9.34 8.75
CA VAL A 389 -17.62 9.85 7.50
C VAL A 389 -17.66 11.37 7.58
N LEU A 390 -17.13 12.03 6.55
CA LEU A 390 -17.17 13.48 6.41
C LEU A 390 -18.03 13.91 5.22
N ASN A 391 -18.61 15.10 5.32
CA ASN A 391 -19.24 15.81 4.21
C ASN A 391 -18.15 16.40 3.28
N ALA A 392 -18.55 16.82 2.07
CA ALA A 392 -17.61 17.34 1.06
C ALA A 392 -16.92 18.67 1.44
N ASP A 393 -17.47 19.37 2.44
CA ASP A 393 -16.96 20.59 3.08
C ASP A 393 -16.05 20.31 4.30
N GLY A 394 -15.83 19.03 4.65
CA GLY A 394 -15.01 18.62 5.79
C GLY A 394 -15.75 18.55 7.12
N THR A 395 -17.04 18.88 7.18
CA THR A 395 -17.83 18.74 8.40
C THR A 395 -18.10 17.27 8.72
N TYR A 396 -18.28 16.96 10.02
CA TYR A 396 -18.67 15.63 10.48
C TYR A 396 -20.04 15.22 9.90
N ARG A 397 -20.12 14.06 9.24
CA ARG A 397 -21.38 13.47 8.78
C ARG A 397 -21.84 12.38 9.75
N SER A 398 -21.00 11.38 10.00
CA SER A 398 -21.28 10.29 10.95
C SER A 398 -20.01 9.55 11.35
N GLN A 399 -20.14 8.64 12.32
CA GLN A 399 -19.14 7.62 12.67
C GLN A 399 -19.88 6.28 12.72
N LEU A 400 -19.30 5.22 12.14
CA LEU A 400 -19.98 3.92 12.12
C LEU A 400 -20.11 3.34 13.55
N SER A 401 -21.32 2.94 13.91
CA SER A 401 -21.68 2.48 15.26
C SER A 401 -21.38 1.01 15.53
N GLY A 402 -20.50 0.40 14.73
CA GLY A 402 -20.35 -1.06 14.65
C GLY A 402 -21.56 -1.77 14.01
N GLY A 403 -21.43 -3.09 13.84
CA GLY A 403 -22.43 -3.96 13.22
C GLY A 403 -22.10 -5.44 13.47
N PRO A 404 -22.83 -6.39 12.88
CA PRO A 404 -22.63 -7.82 13.10
C PRO A 404 -21.43 -8.41 12.31
N GLY A 405 -20.58 -9.16 13.01
CA GLY A 405 -19.43 -9.87 12.45
C GLY A 405 -18.13 -9.08 12.48
N ASP A 406 -17.01 -9.78 12.44
CA ASP A 406 -15.67 -9.19 12.43
C ASP A 406 -15.32 -8.70 11.02
N TYR A 407 -14.74 -7.50 10.92
CA TYR A 407 -14.46 -6.84 9.63
C TYR A 407 -13.03 -7.09 9.19
N GLN A 408 -12.85 -7.36 7.89
CA GLN A 408 -11.52 -7.45 7.29
C GLN A 408 -11.51 -6.64 5.99
N VAL A 409 -10.50 -5.79 5.88
CA VAL A 409 -10.21 -4.93 4.72
C VAL A 409 -8.76 -5.21 4.36
N GLU A 410 -8.48 -5.41 3.08
CA GLU A 410 -7.16 -5.77 2.56
C GLU A 410 -6.52 -4.49 1.99
N CYS A 411 -5.45 -3.99 2.60
CA CYS A 411 -4.78 -2.74 2.21
C CYS A 411 -3.30 -2.99 1.96
N GLU A 412 -2.66 -2.32 0.98
CA GLU A 412 -1.32 -2.73 0.50
C GLU A 412 -0.19 -2.74 1.57
N ARG A 413 -0.38 -2.03 2.68
CA ARG A 413 0.54 -2.04 3.83
C ARG A 413 0.53 -3.38 4.59
N ASP A 414 -0.58 -4.11 4.51
CA ASP A 414 -0.72 -5.48 5.00
C ASP A 414 -0.34 -6.52 3.90
N LEU A 415 -0.19 -6.06 2.64
CA LEU A 415 0.16 -6.83 1.42
C LEU A 415 1.62 -6.57 0.96
N MET A 416 2.54 -6.50 1.94
CA MET A 416 4.01 -6.40 1.80
C MET A 416 4.61 -5.32 0.86
N SER A 417 3.81 -4.37 0.35
CA SER A 417 4.20 -3.50 -0.76
C SER A 417 4.77 -2.15 -0.32
N LEU A 418 5.78 -1.63 -1.04
CA LEU A 418 6.41 -0.35 -0.73
C LEU A 418 5.60 0.86 -1.22
N GLY A 419 4.73 1.40 -0.35
CA GLY A 419 4.06 2.68 -0.57
C GLY A 419 3.24 3.17 0.64
N ARG A 420 3.28 4.48 0.93
CA ARG A 420 2.45 5.15 1.97
C ARG A 420 1.18 5.79 1.40
N ASN A 421 0.70 5.26 0.28
CA ASN A 421 -0.64 5.56 -0.21
C ASN A 421 -1.65 5.01 0.81
N LEU A 422 -2.72 5.77 1.08
CA LEU A 422 -3.78 5.35 2.02
C LEU A 422 -5.12 5.07 1.33
N ASP A 423 -5.13 5.05 -0.01
CA ASP A 423 -6.31 4.89 -0.86
C ASP A 423 -6.32 3.55 -1.63
N ASN A 424 -5.51 2.60 -1.15
CA ASN A 424 -5.16 1.34 -1.80
C ASN A 424 -5.77 0.11 -1.10
N CYS A 425 -6.90 0.32 -0.41
CA CYS A 425 -7.65 -0.74 0.24
C CYS A 425 -8.72 -1.33 -0.68
N VAL A 426 -8.82 -2.66 -0.71
CA VAL A 426 -9.92 -3.42 -1.30
C VAL A 426 -10.75 -4.10 -0.21
N GLY A 427 -11.96 -4.55 -0.55
CA GLY A 427 -12.91 -5.10 0.42
C GLY A 427 -13.93 -4.06 0.94
N VAL A 428 -13.80 -2.82 0.48
CA VAL A 428 -14.64 -1.67 0.84
C VAL A 428 -15.17 -0.96 -0.40
N ALA A 429 -16.35 -0.33 -0.29
CA ALA A 429 -16.89 0.55 -1.33
C ALA A 429 -17.93 1.53 -0.72
N ALA A 430 -18.21 2.64 -1.41
CA ALA A 430 -19.23 3.60 -1.00
C ALA A 430 -20.12 4.05 -2.18
N ASP A 431 -21.44 4.03 -2.00
CA ASP A 431 -22.35 4.92 -2.74
C ASP A 431 -22.59 6.21 -1.94
N ALA A 432 -23.41 7.15 -2.43
CA ALA A 432 -23.67 8.44 -1.76
C ALA A 432 -24.23 8.31 -0.32
N ASN A 433 -24.92 7.21 -0.02
CA ASN A 433 -25.69 6.96 1.20
C ASN A 433 -25.30 5.68 1.94
N THR A 434 -24.56 4.77 1.32
CA THR A 434 -24.23 3.45 1.88
C THR A 434 -22.73 3.15 1.80
N PHE A 435 -22.13 2.73 2.92
CA PHE A 435 -20.80 2.11 2.95
C PHE A 435 -20.92 0.59 2.97
N TYR A 436 -20.02 -0.09 2.27
CA TYR A 436 -19.98 -1.54 2.13
C TYR A 436 -18.64 -2.08 2.63
N MET A 437 -18.68 -3.17 3.39
CA MET A 437 -17.50 -3.88 3.90
C MET A 437 -17.64 -5.39 3.74
N SER A 438 -16.53 -6.07 3.50
CA SER A 438 -16.37 -7.51 3.79
C SER A 438 -16.25 -7.78 5.29
N THR A 439 -16.85 -8.89 5.76
CA THR A 439 -16.41 -9.53 7.00
C THR A 439 -15.15 -10.36 6.75
N ASN A 440 -14.47 -10.75 7.83
CA ASN A 440 -13.48 -11.83 7.84
C ASN A 440 -14.13 -13.17 7.42
N HIS A 441 -13.29 -14.13 7.04
CA HIS A 441 -13.61 -15.55 6.90
C HIS A 441 -13.39 -16.23 8.26
N GLY A 442 -14.48 -16.47 9.00
CA GLY A 442 -14.41 -16.95 10.38
C GLY A 442 -13.55 -18.21 10.58
N GLU A 443 -12.93 -18.34 11.75
CA GLU A 443 -11.88 -19.32 12.03
C GLU A 443 -12.23 -20.76 11.60
N LEU A 444 -11.39 -21.30 10.72
CA LEU A 444 -11.14 -22.72 10.44
C LEU A 444 -12.30 -23.71 10.73
N GLY A 445 -13.17 -23.96 9.76
CA GLY A 445 -13.89 -25.24 9.75
C GLY A 445 -15.19 -25.38 8.95
N ALA A 446 -15.88 -24.28 8.59
CA ALA A 446 -17.19 -24.38 7.92
C ALA A 446 -17.44 -23.27 6.89
N THR A 447 -16.96 -23.50 5.65
CA THR A 447 -17.03 -22.59 4.48
C THR A 447 -16.23 -21.28 4.62
N GLN A 448 -15.43 -20.92 3.60
CA GLN A 448 -14.66 -19.68 3.55
C GLN A 448 -15.52 -18.46 3.16
N ALA A 449 -16.83 -18.50 3.46
CA ALA A 449 -17.79 -17.52 3.07
C ALA A 449 -17.81 -16.36 4.08
N ASN A 450 -17.34 -15.19 3.68
CA ASN A 450 -17.62 -13.95 4.42
C ASN A 450 -19.03 -13.43 4.11
N LYS A 451 -19.38 -12.25 4.64
CA LYS A 451 -20.59 -11.51 4.29
C LYS A 451 -20.22 -10.12 3.78
N VAL A 452 -21.16 -9.52 3.05
CA VAL A 452 -21.16 -8.08 2.77
C VAL A 452 -22.02 -7.41 3.82
N VAL A 453 -21.50 -6.39 4.49
CA VAL A 453 -22.23 -5.58 5.47
C VAL A 453 -22.40 -4.16 4.93
N ALA A 454 -23.60 -3.61 5.07
CA ALA A 454 -23.97 -2.28 4.60
C ALA A 454 -24.26 -1.34 5.78
N PHE A 455 -23.70 -0.14 5.75
CA PHE A 455 -23.89 0.91 6.76
C PHE A 455 -24.45 2.18 6.13
N ASP A 456 -25.33 2.86 6.85
CA ASP A 456 -25.88 4.16 6.49
C ASP A 456 -24.85 5.28 6.71
N LEU A 457 -24.44 5.98 5.65
CA LEU A 457 -23.45 7.05 5.75
C LEU A 457 -23.96 8.32 6.44
N SER A 458 -25.28 8.50 6.60
CA SER A 458 -25.87 9.65 7.30
C SER A 458 -26.02 9.43 8.80
N THR A 459 -26.18 8.19 9.26
CA THR A 459 -26.39 7.86 10.68
C THR A 459 -25.29 6.98 11.29
N GLY A 460 -24.38 6.43 10.48
CA GLY A 460 -23.36 5.47 10.88
C GLY A 460 -23.88 4.06 11.20
N LYS A 461 -25.19 3.83 11.10
CA LYS A 461 -25.83 2.60 11.58
C LYS A 461 -25.78 1.48 10.54
N PHE A 462 -25.65 0.25 11.01
CA PHE A 462 -25.90 -0.95 10.21
C PHE A 462 -27.29 -0.88 9.53
N ARG A 463 -27.34 -1.15 8.22
CA ARG A 463 -28.57 -1.26 7.42
C ARG A 463 -28.97 -2.72 7.20
N TRP A 464 -28.05 -3.53 6.68
CA TRP A 464 -28.28 -4.94 6.35
C TRP A 464 -26.96 -5.69 6.17
N SER A 465 -27.02 -7.03 6.13
CA SER A 465 -25.92 -7.87 5.62
C SER A 465 -26.44 -8.85 4.58
N ALA A 466 -25.61 -9.19 3.59
CA ALA A 466 -25.89 -10.15 2.55
C ALA A 466 -24.89 -11.31 2.61
N GLY A 467 -25.37 -12.52 2.29
CA GLY A 467 -24.51 -13.67 2.02
C GLY A 467 -23.79 -13.55 0.68
N VAL A 468 -22.90 -14.50 0.40
CA VAL A 468 -21.99 -14.49 -0.75
C VAL A 468 -22.28 -15.62 -1.74
N PRO A 469 -22.06 -15.41 -3.06
CA PRO A 469 -22.49 -16.36 -4.08
C PRO A 469 -21.63 -17.64 -4.06
N GLY A 470 -22.27 -18.80 -4.17
CA GLY A 470 -21.60 -20.10 -4.25
C GLY A 470 -20.84 -20.56 -2.99
N GLY A 471 -20.95 -19.83 -1.86
CA GLY A 471 -20.19 -20.10 -0.64
C GLY A 471 -18.68 -19.85 -0.81
N GLN A 472 -18.33 -18.87 -1.64
CA GLN A 472 -16.97 -18.36 -1.86
C GLN A 472 -16.84 -16.97 -1.23
N SER A 473 -15.65 -16.59 -0.77
CA SER A 473 -15.37 -15.25 -0.27
C SER A 473 -15.54 -14.17 -1.34
N VAL A 474 -15.87 -12.95 -0.94
CA VAL A 474 -15.93 -11.78 -1.82
C VAL A 474 -15.16 -10.59 -1.27
N THR A 475 -14.62 -9.80 -2.19
CA THR A 475 -13.97 -8.51 -1.95
C THR A 475 -14.76 -7.45 -2.72
N PRO A 476 -15.52 -6.56 -2.03
CA PRO A 476 -16.09 -5.35 -2.62
C PRO A 476 -15.04 -4.52 -3.38
N LEU A 477 -15.41 -4.04 -4.58
CA LEU A 477 -14.52 -3.30 -5.49
C LEU A 477 -14.98 -1.84 -5.71
N ARG A 478 -16.25 -1.64 -6.06
CA ARG A 478 -16.85 -0.31 -6.33
C ARG A 478 -18.37 -0.40 -6.39
N THR A 479 -19.08 0.73 -6.36
CA THR A 479 -20.50 0.80 -6.69
C THR A 479 -20.73 1.42 -8.07
N GLU A 480 -21.58 0.82 -8.90
CA GLU A 480 -21.97 1.33 -10.21
C GLU A 480 -23.43 0.97 -10.54
N GLY A 481 -24.18 1.88 -11.19
CA GLY A 481 -25.54 1.58 -11.68
C GLY A 481 -26.55 1.06 -10.64
N GLY A 482 -26.44 1.48 -9.37
CA GLY A 482 -27.28 0.98 -8.27
C GLY A 482 -26.92 -0.42 -7.77
N LYS A 483 -25.71 -0.90 -8.09
CA LYS A 483 -25.17 -2.19 -7.64
C LYS A 483 -23.78 -2.01 -7.01
N LEU A 484 -23.50 -2.79 -5.99
CA LEU A 484 -22.15 -3.07 -5.53
C LEU A 484 -21.54 -4.13 -6.46
N LEU A 485 -20.37 -3.84 -7.03
CA LEU A 485 -19.55 -4.77 -7.79
C LEU A 485 -18.50 -5.40 -6.87
N MET A 486 -18.31 -6.71 -6.99
CA MET A 486 -17.46 -7.49 -6.10
C MET A 486 -16.66 -8.53 -6.89
N TYR A 487 -15.40 -8.74 -6.52
CA TYR A 487 -14.67 -9.95 -6.87
C TYR A 487 -15.16 -11.10 -6.00
N VAL A 488 -15.30 -12.29 -6.57
CA VAL A 488 -15.57 -13.54 -5.87
C VAL A 488 -14.33 -14.41 -6.01
N HIS A 489 -13.66 -14.73 -4.90
CA HIS A 489 -12.41 -15.47 -4.92
C HIS A 489 -12.61 -16.92 -5.39
N ALA A 490 -11.63 -17.45 -6.12
CA ALA A 490 -11.57 -18.88 -6.41
C ALA A 490 -11.36 -19.72 -5.14
N ALA A 491 -11.93 -20.92 -5.15
CA ALA A 491 -11.79 -21.92 -4.08
C ALA A 491 -11.51 -23.29 -4.71
N LYS A 492 -11.13 -24.30 -3.91
CA LYS A 492 -10.77 -25.63 -4.44
C LYS A 492 -11.91 -26.21 -5.31
N GLY A 493 -11.64 -26.42 -6.60
CA GLY A 493 -12.63 -26.90 -7.59
C GLY A 493 -13.71 -25.89 -7.99
N LYS A 494 -13.53 -24.60 -7.69
CA LYS A 494 -14.45 -23.50 -8.00
C LYS A 494 -13.67 -22.28 -8.50
N GLY A 495 -13.78 -21.96 -9.79
CA GLY A 495 -13.29 -20.67 -10.31
C GLY A 495 -13.97 -19.51 -9.60
N GLY A 496 -13.33 -18.34 -9.54
CA GLY A 496 -13.87 -17.13 -8.97
C GLY A 496 -14.86 -16.45 -9.91
N GLY A 497 -14.81 -15.13 -9.96
CA GLY A 497 -15.62 -14.33 -10.88
C GLY A 497 -15.86 -12.90 -10.41
N ILE A 498 -16.71 -12.21 -11.14
CA ILE A 498 -17.24 -10.91 -10.76
C ILE A 498 -18.75 -11.04 -10.53
N ALA A 499 -19.20 -10.54 -9.39
CA ALA A 499 -20.60 -10.54 -8.98
C ALA A 499 -21.11 -9.12 -8.71
N THR A 500 -22.42 -8.97 -8.79
CA THR A 500 -23.14 -7.76 -8.38
C THR A 500 -24.14 -8.06 -7.29
N LEU A 501 -24.30 -7.12 -6.36
CA LEU A 501 -25.31 -7.12 -5.31
C LEU A 501 -26.06 -5.77 -5.39
N PRO A 502 -27.41 -5.71 -5.39
CA PRO A 502 -28.11 -4.43 -5.40
C PRO A 502 -27.76 -3.58 -4.16
N THR A 503 -27.68 -2.26 -4.29
CA THR A 503 -27.32 -1.38 -3.15
C THR A 503 -28.36 -1.37 -2.02
N GLY A 504 -29.58 -1.85 -2.29
CA GLY A 504 -30.62 -2.13 -1.29
C GLY A 504 -30.50 -3.51 -0.60
N GLY A 505 -29.52 -4.34 -0.96
CA GLY A 505 -29.33 -5.69 -0.43
C GLY A 505 -29.98 -6.78 -1.30
N GLY A 506 -30.10 -7.99 -0.74
CA GLY A 506 -30.65 -9.17 -1.42
C GLY A 506 -29.59 -10.21 -1.81
N THR A 507 -29.83 -10.92 -2.91
CA THR A 507 -29.00 -12.06 -3.35
C THR A 507 -27.99 -11.64 -4.43
N PRO A 508 -26.67 -11.80 -4.20
CA PRO A 508 -25.66 -11.53 -5.24
C PRO A 508 -25.85 -12.39 -6.49
N GLN A 509 -25.59 -11.81 -7.66
CA GLN A 509 -25.64 -12.48 -8.96
C GLN A 509 -24.27 -12.37 -9.66
N PHE A 510 -23.76 -13.46 -10.22
CA PHE A 510 -22.59 -13.39 -11.10
C PHE A 510 -22.92 -12.58 -12.36
N VAL A 511 -22.03 -11.67 -12.73
CA VAL A 511 -21.98 -11.07 -14.07
C VAL A 511 -20.90 -11.71 -14.94
N GLN A 512 -19.89 -12.32 -14.31
CA GLN A 512 -18.87 -13.13 -14.93
C GLN A 512 -18.46 -14.24 -13.97
N ARG A 513 -18.48 -15.50 -14.41
CA ARG A 513 -18.03 -16.67 -13.62
C ARG A 513 -16.75 -17.22 -14.25
N HIS A 514 -15.67 -17.37 -13.50
CA HIS A 514 -14.42 -17.91 -14.04
C HIS A 514 -14.46 -19.46 -14.08
N PRO A 515 -13.68 -20.11 -14.96
CA PRO A 515 -13.78 -21.56 -15.18
C PRO A 515 -13.47 -22.38 -13.93
N ALA A 516 -14.26 -23.42 -13.66
CA ALA A 516 -13.93 -24.38 -12.60
C ALA A 516 -12.59 -25.11 -12.87
N SER A 517 -12.23 -25.28 -14.14
CA SER A 517 -10.93 -25.79 -14.61
C SER A 517 -9.76 -24.84 -14.36
N GLY A 518 -10.01 -23.54 -14.18
CA GLY A 518 -8.99 -22.50 -13.92
C GLY A 518 -8.83 -22.16 -12.44
N ALA A 519 -9.55 -22.83 -11.55
CA ALA A 519 -9.64 -22.47 -10.14
C ALA A 519 -8.28 -22.44 -9.43
N ASP A 520 -7.39 -23.38 -9.73
CA ASP A 520 -6.10 -23.47 -9.05
C ASP A 520 -5.04 -22.50 -9.63
N LEU A 521 -5.19 -22.07 -10.89
CA LEU A 521 -4.45 -20.91 -11.44
C LEU A 521 -4.87 -19.63 -10.72
N GLU A 522 -6.17 -19.40 -10.60
CA GLU A 522 -6.73 -18.19 -10.00
C GLU A 522 -6.39 -18.07 -8.51
N ARG A 523 -6.38 -19.20 -7.78
CA ARG A 523 -5.89 -19.32 -6.39
C ARG A 523 -4.37 -19.15 -6.27
N GLY A 524 -3.62 -19.32 -7.36
CA GLY A 524 -2.16 -19.14 -7.40
C GLY A 524 -1.72 -17.69 -7.61
N ILE A 525 -2.67 -16.76 -7.86
CA ILE A 525 -2.36 -15.33 -7.97
C ILE A 525 -2.23 -14.76 -6.55
N PHE A 526 -1.01 -14.39 -6.16
CA PHE A 526 -0.73 -13.82 -4.84
C PHE A 526 -1.37 -12.43 -4.71
N GLU A 527 -2.29 -12.28 -3.76
CA GLU A 527 -2.96 -11.00 -3.41
C GLU A 527 -3.47 -10.23 -4.65
N PRO A 528 -4.45 -10.77 -5.38
CA PRO A 528 -4.84 -10.25 -6.68
C PRO A 528 -5.49 -8.87 -6.57
N ARG A 529 -4.83 -7.85 -7.13
CA ARG A 529 -5.52 -6.61 -7.50
C ARG A 529 -6.47 -6.92 -8.66
N VAL A 530 -7.74 -6.60 -8.47
CA VAL A 530 -8.82 -6.95 -9.42
C VAL A 530 -9.44 -5.70 -10.02
N ALA A 531 -9.44 -5.62 -11.35
CA ALA A 531 -10.20 -4.64 -12.10
C ALA A 531 -11.24 -5.33 -13.00
N TYR A 532 -12.38 -4.69 -13.22
CA TYR A 532 -13.41 -5.18 -14.14
C TYR A 532 -13.91 -4.04 -15.02
N THR A 533 -13.73 -4.19 -16.35
CA THR A 533 -14.12 -3.19 -17.35
C THR A 533 -14.42 -3.87 -18.68
N GLY A 534 -15.34 -3.32 -19.48
CA GLY A 534 -15.65 -3.86 -20.82
C GLY A 534 -16.08 -5.33 -20.86
N GLY A 535 -16.66 -5.86 -19.77
CA GLY A 535 -17.00 -7.29 -19.65
C GLY A 535 -15.82 -8.22 -19.37
N ARG A 536 -14.65 -7.68 -18.97
CA ARG A 536 -13.42 -8.42 -18.70
C ARG A 536 -12.92 -8.17 -17.29
N ALA A 537 -12.63 -9.25 -16.55
CA ALA A 537 -11.90 -9.18 -15.29
C ALA A 537 -10.39 -9.28 -15.57
N VAL A 538 -9.62 -8.39 -14.96
CA VAL A 538 -8.16 -8.34 -15.02
C VAL A 538 -7.66 -8.57 -13.60
N LEU A 539 -6.92 -9.66 -13.40
CA LEU A 539 -6.28 -10.02 -12.14
C LEU A 539 -4.77 -9.87 -12.31
N THR A 540 -4.12 -9.19 -11.37
CA THR A 540 -2.65 -9.05 -11.30
C THR A 540 -2.21 -9.22 -9.86
N PRO A 541 -1.16 -9.99 -9.55
CA PRO A 541 -0.68 -10.11 -8.18
C PRO A 541 -0.11 -8.78 -7.65
N SER A 542 -0.06 -8.64 -6.32
CA SER A 542 0.62 -7.54 -5.62
C SER A 542 2.12 -7.53 -5.92
N ARG A 543 2.71 -8.74 -5.91
CA ARG A 543 4.15 -9.02 -5.96
C ARG A 543 4.41 -10.26 -6.82
N LEU A 544 5.58 -10.33 -7.45
CA LEU A 544 6.09 -11.54 -8.10
C LEU A 544 7.40 -11.97 -7.45
N SER A 545 7.60 -13.26 -7.22
CA SER A 545 8.79 -13.84 -6.58
C SER A 545 8.99 -15.30 -7.00
N GLY A 546 10.20 -15.67 -7.39
CA GLY A 546 10.61 -17.05 -7.51
C GLY A 546 10.95 -17.66 -6.16
N ILE A 547 10.88 -19.00 -6.06
CA ILE A 547 11.40 -19.73 -4.89
C ILE A 547 12.81 -20.23 -5.22
N ASP A 548 12.99 -20.79 -6.41
CA ASP A 548 14.25 -21.23 -7.00
C ASP A 548 14.39 -20.73 -8.45
N GLY A 549 15.64 -20.60 -8.94
CA GLY A 549 15.92 -20.28 -10.35
C GLY A 549 15.29 -18.99 -10.86
N ASP A 550 14.79 -19.04 -12.10
CA ASP A 550 14.16 -17.94 -12.85
C ASP A 550 12.61 -17.96 -12.71
N ASP A 551 12.07 -18.56 -11.63
CA ASP A 551 10.63 -18.85 -11.45
C ASP A 551 9.73 -17.61 -11.63
N GLU A 552 10.19 -16.42 -11.21
CA GLU A 552 9.45 -15.16 -11.38
C GLU A 552 9.33 -14.68 -12.83
N VAL A 553 10.27 -15.05 -13.71
CA VAL A 553 10.17 -14.76 -15.15
C VAL A 553 8.94 -15.45 -15.72
N ASP A 554 8.65 -16.67 -15.25
CA ASP A 554 7.54 -17.52 -15.67
C ASP A 554 6.28 -17.37 -14.81
N ALA A 555 6.35 -16.72 -13.65
CA ALA A 555 5.21 -16.40 -12.80
C ALA A 555 4.19 -15.49 -13.52
N ARG A 556 2.91 -15.61 -13.15
CA ARG A 556 1.78 -15.02 -13.90
C ARG A 556 1.55 -13.56 -13.47
N SER A 557 1.90 -12.61 -14.34
CA SER A 557 1.87 -11.17 -14.05
C SER A 557 0.53 -10.50 -14.33
N VAL A 558 -0.21 -11.00 -15.31
CA VAL A 558 -1.58 -10.57 -15.64
C VAL A 558 -2.39 -11.78 -16.12
N VAL A 559 -3.62 -11.94 -15.62
CA VAL A 559 -4.59 -12.92 -16.08
C VAL A 559 -5.88 -12.19 -16.42
N VAL A 560 -6.40 -12.39 -17.63
CA VAL A 560 -7.65 -11.74 -18.07
C VAL A 560 -8.71 -12.76 -18.40
N TYR A 561 -9.88 -12.60 -17.79
CA TYR A 561 -11.07 -13.39 -18.06
C TYR A 561 -12.07 -12.59 -18.90
N GLY A 562 -12.79 -13.28 -19.78
CA GLY A 562 -13.75 -12.71 -20.72
C GLY A 562 -13.88 -13.55 -22.00
N GLY A 563 -14.98 -13.34 -22.71
CA GLY A 563 -15.36 -14.10 -23.91
C GLY A 563 -16.87 -14.22 -24.03
#